data_AF-A0AAW4YDC7-F1
#
_entry.id   AF-A0AAW4YDC7-F1
#
_cell.length_a   1.000
_cell.length_b   1.000
_cell.length_c   1.000
_cell.angle_alpha   90.00
_cell.angle_beta   90.00
_cell.angle_gamma   90.00
#
_symmetry.space_group_name_H-M   'P 1'
#
loop_
_entity.id
_entity.type
_entity.pdbx_description
1 polymer ?
#
loop_
_entity_poly.entity_id
_entity_poly.type
_entity_poly.pdbx_seq_one_letter_code
_entity_poly.pdbx_strand_id
1 'polypeptide(L)'
;ILFLGIDDNDGRRKKGQDAEHSRSDAMILTTFNQSKHQIRMLSIPRDTISYIPKVGYYDKITHAHAYGGPIAAMDSVEATMNVPVDYYVRVNMKAFVEAVNELGGIYYDVPYDLNEPNTDDTGKIKIKKGYQKLNGDEALAVARTRHHDSDLKRGQRQMELIKI
;
A
#
# COMPACT_ATOMS: atom_id res chain seq x y z
N ILE A 1 11.33 7.06 5.92
CA ILE A 1 10.54 5.84 6.26
C ILE A 1 9.83 5.35 5.00
N LEU A 2 9.94 4.07 4.68
CA LEU A 2 9.23 3.42 3.58
C LEU A 2 8.03 2.62 4.09
N PHE A 3 6.82 3.02 3.73
CA PHE A 3 5.61 2.25 4.01
C PHE A 3 5.36 1.26 2.88
N LEU A 4 5.21 -0.01 3.25
CA LEU A 4 4.99 -1.13 2.36
C LEU A 4 3.63 -1.76 2.68
N GLY A 5 2.66 -1.58 1.78
CA GLY A 5 1.43 -2.35 1.79
C GLY A 5 1.66 -3.69 1.12
N ILE A 6 1.61 -4.78 1.89
CA ILE A 6 1.82 -6.13 1.38
C ILE A 6 0.49 -6.82 1.11
N ASP A 7 0.40 -7.49 -0.05
CA ASP A 7 -0.78 -8.23 -0.49
C ASP A 7 -0.83 -9.63 0.14
N ASP A 8 -0.78 -9.64 1.48
CA ASP A 8 -0.79 -10.82 2.36
C ASP A 8 -2.10 -10.87 3.16
N ASN A 9 -2.82 -12.00 3.05
CA ASN A 9 -4.02 -12.29 3.83
C ASN A 9 -4.16 -13.79 4.12
N ASP A 10 -5.03 -14.14 5.08
CA ASP A 10 -5.19 -15.52 5.55
C ASP A 10 -5.70 -16.46 4.44
N GLY A 11 -6.51 -15.96 3.50
CA GLY A 11 -6.96 -16.71 2.32
C GLY A 11 -5.81 -17.10 1.38
N ARG A 12 -4.79 -16.24 1.25
CA ARG A 12 -3.60 -16.46 0.43
C ARG A 12 -2.53 -17.27 1.12
N ARG A 13 -2.36 -17.10 2.43
CA ARG A 13 -1.51 -17.98 3.26
C ARG A 13 -1.98 -19.43 3.20
N LYS A 14 -3.29 -19.66 3.28
CA LYS A 14 -3.89 -21.00 3.08
C LYS A 14 -3.64 -21.60 1.69
N LYS A 15 -3.34 -20.76 0.69
CA LYS A 15 -2.96 -21.16 -0.67
C LYS A 15 -1.44 -21.26 -0.87
N GLY A 16 -0.65 -21.14 0.20
CA GLY A 16 0.80 -21.30 0.18
C GLY A 16 1.62 -20.04 -0.12
N GLN A 17 1.02 -18.84 -0.07
CA GLN A 17 1.81 -17.61 -0.13
C GLN A 17 2.50 -17.31 1.20
N ASP A 18 3.80 -17.00 1.12
CA ASP A 18 4.61 -16.54 2.24
C ASP A 18 4.66 -14.99 2.24
N ALA A 19 4.45 -14.40 3.41
CA ALA A 19 4.50 -12.96 3.61
C ALA A 19 5.86 -12.36 3.24
N GLU A 20 6.96 -13.11 3.41
CA GLU A 20 8.31 -12.67 3.03
C GLU A 20 8.51 -12.56 1.52
N HIS A 21 7.77 -13.36 0.75
CA HIS A 21 7.89 -13.45 -0.71
C HIS A 21 6.70 -12.79 -1.44
N SER A 22 5.79 -12.17 -0.69
CA SER A 22 4.67 -11.42 -1.24
C SER A 22 5.15 -10.18 -2.00
N ARG A 23 4.33 -9.65 -2.92
CA ARG A 23 4.62 -8.38 -3.60
C ARG A 23 4.13 -7.22 -2.74
N SER A 24 4.86 -6.11 -2.75
CA SER A 24 4.39 -4.85 -2.18
C SER A 24 3.48 -4.14 -3.17
N ASP A 25 2.19 -4.11 -2.88
CA ASP A 25 1.15 -3.51 -3.73
C ASP A 25 1.01 -2.01 -3.53
N ALA A 26 1.50 -1.50 -2.40
CA ALA A 26 1.65 -0.08 -2.10
C ALA A 26 3.07 0.20 -1.60
N MET A 27 3.70 1.23 -2.14
CA MET A 27 5.03 1.69 -1.72
C MET A 27 4.98 3.20 -1.56
N ILE A 28 5.12 3.71 -0.33
CA ILE A 28 5.05 5.14 -0.03
C ILE A 28 6.30 5.55 0.72
N LEU A 29 7.17 6.32 0.04
CA LEU A 29 8.34 6.93 0.67
C LEU A 29 7.90 8.20 1.41
N THR A 30 8.13 8.20 2.71
CA THR A 30 7.74 9.31 3.60
C THR A 30 8.95 9.93 4.27
N THR A 31 9.02 11.26 4.21
CA THR A 31 10.03 12.08 4.89
C THR A 31 9.37 12.94 5.95
N PHE A 32 10.03 13.04 7.09
CA PHE A 32 9.61 13.85 8.23
C PHE A 32 10.66 14.93 8.46
N ASN A 33 10.26 16.19 8.35
CA ASN A 33 11.10 17.32 8.66
C ASN A 33 10.57 17.98 9.94
N GLN A 34 11.20 17.67 11.06
CA GLN A 34 10.79 18.16 12.38
C GLN A 34 10.94 19.69 12.49
N SER A 35 12.04 20.26 11.99
CA SER A 35 12.28 21.71 12.09
C SER A 35 11.31 22.54 11.26
N LYS A 36 10.78 21.97 10.17
CA LYS A 36 9.76 22.60 9.31
C LYS A 36 8.33 22.14 9.61
N HIS A 37 8.13 21.28 10.62
CA HIS A 37 6.84 20.64 10.91
C HIS A 37 6.15 20.08 9.66
N GLN A 38 6.92 19.43 8.78
CA GLN A 38 6.45 19.02 7.46
C GLN A 38 6.60 17.51 7.25
N ILE A 39 5.53 16.89 6.77
CA ILE A 39 5.52 15.51 6.27
C ILE A 39 5.38 15.57 4.76
N ARG A 40 6.21 14.84 4.03
CA ARG A 40 6.05 14.63 2.58
C ARG A 40 5.96 13.15 2.29
N MET A 41 4.99 12.79 1.45
CA MET A 41 4.78 11.43 0.99
C MET A 41 4.88 11.37 -0.52
N LEU A 42 5.54 10.33 -1.01
CA LEU A 42 5.65 9.98 -2.42
C LEU A 42 5.18 8.54 -2.58
N SER A 43 4.05 8.35 -3.26
CA SER A 43 3.66 7.02 -3.74
C SER A 43 4.53 6.64 -4.94
N ILE A 44 5.21 5.50 -4.85
CA ILE A 44 6.03 4.95 -5.91
C ILE A 44 5.18 3.93 -6.67
N PRO A 45 4.92 4.14 -7.98
CA PRO A 45 4.16 3.19 -8.78
C PRO A 45 4.84 1.82 -8.78
N ARG A 46 4.06 0.75 -8.64
CA ARG A 46 4.58 -0.61 -8.46
C ARG A 46 5.40 -1.10 -9.66
N ASP A 47 5.05 -0.60 -10.85
CA ASP A 47 5.61 -0.97 -12.14
C ASP A 47 6.80 -0.07 -12.53
N THR A 48 7.29 0.80 -11.63
CA THR A 48 8.51 1.60 -11.83
C THR A 48 9.70 0.69 -12.10
N ILE A 49 10.34 0.82 -13.26
CA ILE A 49 11.57 0.08 -13.58
C ILE A 49 12.71 0.64 -12.74
N SER A 50 13.28 -0.21 -11.90
CA SER A 50 14.27 0.12 -10.88
C SER A 50 15.40 -0.88 -10.89
N TYR A 51 16.61 -0.42 -10.59
CA TYR A 51 17.71 -1.35 -10.31
C TYR A 51 17.44 -2.04 -8.98
N ILE A 52 17.49 -3.37 -8.96
CA ILE A 52 17.28 -4.17 -7.74
C ILE A 52 18.62 -4.79 -7.33
N PRO A 53 19.34 -4.22 -6.33
CA PRO A 53 20.66 -4.69 -5.94
C PRO A 53 20.68 -6.19 -5.57
N LYS A 54 19.61 -6.68 -4.94
CA LYS A 54 19.47 -8.07 -4.52
C LYS A 54 19.63 -9.10 -5.64
N VAL A 55 19.24 -8.75 -6.87
CA VAL A 55 19.31 -9.63 -8.06
C VAL A 55 20.26 -9.12 -9.15
N GLY A 56 20.75 -7.88 -9.03
CA GLY A 56 21.78 -7.32 -9.90
C GLY A 56 21.29 -6.85 -11.28
N TYR A 57 19.97 -6.75 -11.50
CA TYR A 57 19.38 -6.28 -12.77
C TYR A 57 18.18 -5.34 -12.53
N TYR A 58 17.70 -4.74 -13.62
CA TYR A 58 16.52 -3.87 -13.61
C TYR A 58 15.24 -4.67 -13.75
N ASP A 59 14.26 -4.39 -12.88
CA ASP A 59 12.91 -4.94 -12.96
C ASP A 59 11.91 -3.96 -12.32
N LYS A 60 10.63 -4.33 -12.28
CA LYS A 60 9.59 -3.60 -11.57
C LYS A 60 9.89 -3.56 -10.08
N ILE A 61 9.86 -2.38 -9.48
CA ILE A 61 10.25 -2.17 -8.07
C ILE A 61 9.46 -3.03 -7.09
N THR A 62 8.19 -3.37 -7.40
CA THR A 62 7.37 -4.27 -6.58
C THR A 62 7.96 -5.69 -6.43
N HIS A 63 8.79 -6.13 -7.38
CA HIS A 63 9.45 -7.43 -7.30
C HIS A 63 10.61 -7.43 -6.30
N ALA A 64 11.17 -6.28 -5.92
CA ALA A 64 12.23 -6.21 -4.93
C ALA A 64 11.82 -6.87 -3.60
N HIS A 65 10.58 -6.63 -3.15
CA HIS A 65 10.06 -7.29 -1.96
C HIS A 65 9.94 -8.81 -2.13
N ALA A 66 9.52 -9.28 -3.30
CA ALA A 66 9.45 -10.72 -3.56
C ALA A 66 10.84 -11.40 -3.60
N TYR A 67 11.90 -10.66 -3.98
CA TYR A 67 13.27 -11.19 -4.07
C TYR A 67 14.04 -11.21 -2.75
N GLY A 68 13.70 -10.34 -1.81
CA GLY A 68 14.47 -10.22 -0.56
C GLY A 68 13.75 -9.47 0.55
N GLY A 69 12.42 -9.48 0.53
CA GLY A 69 11.58 -8.87 1.55
C GLY A 69 11.73 -7.35 1.64
N PRO A 70 11.42 -6.75 2.80
CA PRO A 70 11.42 -5.30 2.98
C PRO A 70 12.80 -4.66 2.78
N ILE A 71 13.88 -5.36 3.12
CA ILE A 71 15.25 -4.84 2.97
C ILE A 71 15.58 -4.65 1.48
N ALA A 72 15.34 -5.66 0.64
CA ALA A 72 15.56 -5.52 -0.79
C ALA A 72 14.70 -4.41 -1.41
N ALA A 73 13.48 -4.19 -0.90
CA ALA A 73 12.64 -3.08 -1.31
C ALA A 73 13.23 -1.72 -0.91
N MET A 74 13.76 -1.58 0.31
CA MET A 74 14.47 -0.38 0.75
C MET A 74 15.68 -0.09 -0.13
N ASP A 75 16.58 -1.07 -0.31
CA ASP A 75 17.80 -0.93 -1.12
C ASP A 75 17.47 -0.50 -2.56
N SER A 76 16.36 -1.03 -3.12
CA SER A 76 15.92 -0.67 -4.47
C SER A 76 15.39 0.77 -4.54
N VAL A 77 14.68 1.24 -3.51
CA VAL A 77 14.25 2.64 -3.42
C VAL A 77 15.46 3.56 -3.24
N GLU A 78 16.40 3.21 -2.37
CA GLU A 78 17.63 3.98 -2.16
C GLU A 78 18.43 4.11 -3.46
N ALA A 79 18.65 3.00 -4.16
CA ALA A 79 19.37 2.98 -5.44
C ALA A 79 18.67 3.79 -6.53
N THR A 80 17.34 3.75 -6.58
CA THR A 80 16.55 4.40 -7.64
C THR A 80 16.37 5.90 -7.39
N MET A 81 16.15 6.29 -6.14
CA MET A 81 15.84 7.68 -5.76
C MET A 81 17.07 8.44 -5.26
N ASN A 82 18.19 7.75 -5.03
CA ASN A 82 19.44 8.30 -4.50
C ASN A 82 19.22 9.08 -3.18
N VAL A 83 18.42 8.51 -2.29
CA VAL A 83 18.14 9.04 -0.94
C VAL A 83 18.15 7.88 0.06
N PRO A 84 18.58 8.11 1.31
CA PRO A 84 18.54 7.07 2.32
C PRO A 84 17.09 6.74 2.73
N VAL A 85 16.86 5.49 3.11
CA VAL A 85 15.62 5.00 3.69
C VAL A 85 15.96 4.42 5.06
N ASP A 86 15.77 5.22 6.12
CA ASP A 86 16.23 4.84 7.46
C ASP A 86 15.43 3.70 8.11
N TYR A 87 14.14 3.60 7.77
CA TYR A 87 13.21 2.65 8.37
C TYR A 87 12.16 2.20 7.37
N TYR A 88 11.56 1.04 7.60
CA TYR A 88 10.37 0.58 6.90
C TYR A 88 9.24 0.23 7.85
N VAL A 89 8.01 0.29 7.34
CA VAL A 89 6.81 -0.22 8.00
C VAL A 89 6.11 -1.14 7.02
N ARG A 90 5.82 -2.36 7.44
CA ARG A 90 5.01 -3.31 6.67
C ARG A 90 3.59 -3.34 7.22
N VAL A 91 2.61 -3.14 6.35
CA VAL A 91 1.19 -3.18 6.69
C VAL A 91 0.52 -4.19 5.78
N ASN A 92 -0.10 -5.21 6.36
CA ASN A 92 -0.96 -6.13 5.62
C ASN A 92 -2.41 -5.62 5.63
N MET A 93 -3.26 -6.25 4.82
CA MET A 93 -4.66 -5.82 4.67
C MET A 93 -5.43 -5.85 6.00
N LYS A 94 -5.19 -6.88 6.80
CA LYS A 94 -5.85 -7.06 8.11
C LYS A 94 -5.47 -5.94 9.09
N ALA A 95 -4.18 -5.63 9.20
CA ALA A 95 -3.71 -4.55 10.06
C ALA A 95 -4.26 -3.18 9.65
N PHE A 96 -4.43 -2.94 8.34
CA PHE A 96 -5.07 -1.72 7.85
C PHE A 96 -6.55 -1.65 8.29
N VAL A 97 -7.31 -2.72 8.10
CA VAL A 97 -8.73 -2.79 8.50
C VAL A 97 -8.90 -2.61 10.01
N GLU A 98 -8.08 -3.30 10.80
CA GLU A 98 -8.08 -3.18 12.26
C GLU A 98 -7.77 -1.75 12.69
N ALA A 99 -6.75 -1.11 12.13
CA ALA A 99 -6.41 0.28 12.45
C ALA A 99 -7.56 1.25 12.17
N VAL A 100 -8.23 1.13 11.03
CA VAL A 100 -9.40 1.98 10.70
C VAL A 100 -10.57 1.73 11.65
N ASN A 101 -10.82 0.47 12.01
CA ASN A 101 -11.90 0.12 12.93
C ASN A 101 -11.63 0.63 14.36
N GLU A 102 -10.38 0.57 14.83
CA GLU A 102 -9.96 1.10 16.14
C GLU A 102 -10.11 2.64 16.22
N LEU A 103 -9.95 3.34 15.09
CA LEU A 103 -10.28 4.77 14.98
C LEU A 103 -11.79 5.04 14.95
N GLY A 104 -12.62 4.00 14.97
CA GLY A 104 -14.07 4.09 14.87
C GLY A 104 -14.58 4.34 13.45
N GLY A 105 -13.75 4.09 12.42
CA GLY A 105 -14.02 4.37 11.01
C GLY A 105 -13.56 5.76 10.57
N ILE A 106 -13.47 5.98 9.25
CA ILE A 106 -12.99 7.23 8.63
C ILE A 106 -14.07 7.87 7.75
N TYR A 107 -14.05 9.19 7.60
CA TYR A 107 -14.90 9.86 6.61
C TYR A 107 -14.15 10.07 5.31
N TYR A 108 -14.72 9.65 4.18
CA TYR A 108 -14.09 9.74 2.88
C TYR A 108 -15.13 10.03 1.78
N ASP A 109 -14.75 10.83 0.78
CA ASP A 109 -15.57 11.08 -0.42
C ASP A 109 -15.27 10.03 -1.48
N VAL A 110 -16.08 8.98 -1.50
CA VAL A 110 -15.87 7.83 -2.40
C VAL A 110 -16.12 8.28 -3.84
N PRO A 111 -15.14 8.15 -4.75
CA PRO A 111 -15.20 8.81 -6.07
C PRO A 111 -16.22 8.16 -7.04
N TYR A 112 -16.53 6.88 -6.86
CA TYR A 112 -17.45 6.09 -7.70
C TYR A 112 -18.00 4.89 -6.93
N ASP A 113 -19.06 4.28 -7.43
CA ASP A 113 -19.61 3.05 -6.83
C ASP A 113 -18.55 1.92 -6.88
N LEU A 114 -18.35 1.25 -5.75
CA LEU A 114 -17.37 0.17 -5.58
C LEU A 114 -18.06 -1.18 -5.43
N ASN A 115 -17.38 -2.22 -5.93
CA ASN A 115 -17.78 -3.62 -5.77
C ASN A 115 -16.52 -4.49 -5.71
N GLU A 116 -15.80 -4.37 -4.61
CA GLU A 116 -14.47 -4.96 -4.41
C GLU A 116 -14.51 -6.16 -3.46
N PRO A 117 -13.53 -7.08 -3.49
CA PRO A 117 -13.41 -8.12 -2.48
C PRO A 117 -13.26 -7.55 -1.06
N ASN A 118 -13.81 -8.25 -0.06
CA ASN A 118 -13.52 -7.95 1.35
C ASN A 118 -12.09 -8.35 1.73
N THR A 119 -11.68 -8.05 2.97
CA THR A 119 -10.32 -8.30 3.48
C THR A 119 -9.84 -9.76 3.29
N ASP A 120 -10.74 -10.73 3.45
CA ASP A 120 -10.44 -12.16 3.34
C ASP A 120 -10.62 -12.73 1.92
N ASP A 121 -10.99 -11.91 0.94
CA ASP A 121 -11.37 -12.31 -0.42
C ASP A 121 -12.49 -13.39 -0.46
N THR A 122 -13.37 -13.44 0.56
CA THR A 122 -14.49 -14.39 0.70
C THR A 122 -15.85 -13.81 0.27
N GLY A 123 -15.94 -12.49 0.17
CA GLY A 123 -17.16 -11.76 -0.17
C GLY A 123 -16.85 -10.47 -0.91
N LYS A 124 -17.88 -9.67 -1.19
CA LYS A 124 -17.73 -8.36 -1.82
C LYS A 124 -18.29 -7.24 -0.96
N ILE A 125 -17.55 -6.13 -0.92
CA ILE A 125 -17.93 -4.86 -0.31
C ILE A 125 -18.48 -3.96 -1.41
N LYS A 126 -19.72 -3.50 -1.20
CA LYS A 126 -20.41 -2.57 -2.10
C LYS A 126 -20.53 -1.21 -1.42
N ILE A 127 -19.95 -0.19 -2.04
CA ILE A 127 -19.95 1.17 -1.51
C ILE A 127 -20.51 2.09 -2.57
N LYS A 128 -21.37 3.03 -2.18
CA LYS A 128 -21.89 4.03 -3.11
C LYS A 128 -20.95 5.22 -3.20
N LYS A 129 -20.93 5.89 -4.35
CA LYS A 129 -20.25 7.17 -4.50
C LYS A 129 -20.75 8.18 -3.46
N GLY A 130 -19.83 9.00 -2.93
CA GLY A 130 -20.12 10.16 -2.09
C GLY A 130 -19.44 10.14 -0.73
N TYR A 131 -19.55 11.27 -0.04
CA TYR A 131 -19.01 11.48 1.30
C TYR A 131 -19.80 10.69 2.35
N GLN A 132 -19.12 9.72 2.96
CA GLN A 132 -19.72 8.86 3.97
C GLN A 132 -18.66 8.37 4.96
N LYS A 133 -19.13 7.78 6.06
CA LYS A 133 -18.27 7.11 7.03
C LYS A 133 -18.03 5.67 6.57
N LEU A 134 -16.76 5.28 6.49
CA LEU A 134 -16.28 3.98 6.09
C LEU A 134 -15.71 3.22 7.29
N ASN A 135 -16.06 1.94 7.41
CA ASN A 135 -15.34 0.99 8.26
C ASN A 135 -14.04 0.51 7.59
N GLY A 136 -13.28 -0.36 8.25
CA GLY A 136 -11.99 -0.83 7.74
C GLY A 136 -12.07 -1.63 6.43
N ASP A 137 -13.07 -2.51 6.26
CA ASP A 137 -13.27 -3.23 4.99
C ASP A 137 -13.65 -2.27 3.86
N GLU A 138 -14.47 -1.27 4.15
CA GLU A 138 -14.89 -0.27 3.19
C GLU A 138 -13.73 0.66 2.77
N ALA A 139 -12.93 1.09 3.74
CA ALA A 139 -11.70 1.84 3.48
C ALA A 139 -10.69 1.01 2.67
N LEU A 140 -10.58 -0.29 2.93
CA LEU A 140 -9.69 -1.17 2.19
C LEU A 140 -10.15 -1.32 0.73
N ALA A 141 -11.47 -1.42 0.49
CA ALA A 141 -12.02 -1.44 -0.86
C ALA A 141 -11.66 -0.16 -1.64
N VAL A 142 -11.74 1.01 -1.00
CA VAL A 142 -11.30 2.30 -1.59
C VAL A 142 -9.80 2.30 -1.89
N ALA A 143 -8.97 1.75 -0.99
CA ALA A 143 -7.52 1.69 -1.15
C ALA A 143 -7.05 0.70 -2.25
N ARG A 144 -7.82 -0.38 -2.47
CA ARG A 144 -7.48 -1.47 -3.41
C ARG A 144 -8.00 -1.25 -4.82
N THR A 145 -9.13 -0.55 -4.98
CA THR A 145 -9.83 -0.48 -6.27
C THR A 145 -8.95 0.00 -7.41
N ARG A 146 -9.11 -0.65 -8.57
CA ARG A 146 -8.43 -0.36 -9.85
C ARG A 146 -9.39 -0.39 -11.04
N HIS A 147 -10.67 -0.71 -10.82
CA HIS A 147 -11.61 -0.97 -11.90
C HIS A 147 -11.97 0.27 -12.72
N HIS A 148 -11.84 1.45 -12.10
CA HIS A 148 -12.22 2.72 -12.72
C HIS A 148 -11.04 3.68 -12.89
N ASP A 149 -9.80 3.25 -12.60
CA ASP A 149 -8.60 4.10 -12.71
C ASP A 149 -7.24 3.39 -12.75
N SER A 150 -6.17 4.19 -12.89
CA SER A 150 -4.78 3.77 -12.98
C SER A 150 -4.10 3.60 -11.62
N ASP A 151 -2.94 2.94 -11.62
CA ASP A 151 -2.11 2.74 -10.42
C ASP A 151 -1.73 4.07 -9.72
N LEU A 152 -1.62 5.15 -10.50
CA LEU A 152 -1.34 6.50 -9.97
C LEU A 152 -2.49 7.01 -9.08
N LYS A 153 -3.74 6.84 -9.52
CA LYS A 153 -4.91 7.25 -8.72
C LYS A 153 -5.08 6.37 -7.49
N ARG A 154 -4.75 5.07 -7.61
CA ARG A 154 -4.68 4.16 -6.46
C ARG A 154 -3.67 4.64 -5.42
N GLY A 155 -2.46 5.00 -5.85
CA GLY A 155 -1.43 5.57 -4.99
C GLY A 155 -1.86 6.89 -4.32
N GLN A 156 -2.58 7.74 -5.04
CA GLN A 156 -3.16 8.98 -4.49
C GLN A 156 -4.16 8.67 -3.37
N ARG A 157 -5.13 7.77 -3.59
CA ARG A 157 -6.09 7.38 -2.55
C ARG A 157 -5.42 6.78 -1.33
N GLN A 158 -4.42 5.92 -1.52
CA GLN A 158 -3.65 5.35 -0.42
C GLN A 158 -2.99 6.45 0.42
N MET A 159 -2.39 7.46 -0.22
CA MET A 159 -1.83 8.62 0.49
C MET A 159 -2.90 9.49 1.16
N GLU A 160 -4.08 9.65 0.56
CA GLU A 160 -5.20 10.39 1.16
C GLU A 160 -5.69 9.69 2.43
N LEU A 161 -5.90 8.38 2.37
CA LEU A 161 -6.37 7.58 3.51
C LEU A 161 -5.38 7.60 4.69
N ILE A 162 -4.07 7.68 4.42
CA ILE A 162 -3.03 7.79 5.47
C ILE A 162 -3.04 9.17 6.14
N LYS A 163 -3.55 10.22 5.49
CA LYS A 163 -3.56 11.58 6.04
C LYS A 163 -4.74 11.88 6.96
N ILE A 164 -5.78 11.06 6.92
CA ILE A 164 -7.00 11.21 7.73
C ILE A 164 -6.68 10.78 9.15
#